data_AF-A0A1V6DAJ4-F1
#
_entry.id   AF-A0A1V6DAJ4-F1
#
_cell.length_a   1.000
_cell.length_b   1.000
_cell.length_c   1.000
_cell.angle_alpha   90.00
_cell.angle_beta   90.00
_cell.angle_gamma   90.00
#
_symmetry.space_group_name_H-M   'P 1'
#
loop_
_entity.id
_entity.type
_entity.pdbx_description
1 polymer ?
#
loop_
_entity_poly.entity_id
_entity_poly.type
_entity_poly.pdbx_seq_one_letter_code
_entity_poly.pdbx_strand_id
1 'polypeptide(L)'
;MTPCQRQRDCRQHQGAIPLSGLRWLAGAAVLLALSGCDKKPAVQPTLPPEFYQPVKTVQEVPVAHIVRRDYRLREGDQLEIIYHVRHQKTNSYRIQLQDVIDIRFPFHAQLNQTSQVQSDGTLQLDLIGAIKVFDRTIEDVQDDLIRRYAKYIKNPVLTVSFKQSNVKIAELKEAIRTAPRGQSRLVPITPDGTISLPFIADMRAAGRTISEMHTVLNDAYQKIGLSELEVTVNVQQVAPLRVFVLGEVRQSGAVLNREGSASALTEISLLQAVAQAGSYISPRAELSKVMLVRRRHLPRPQVVIVNVHQLLENRARLAGQAVVADSSLYRYDIWLEDGDIIYVPTSEIARRADYIDYVWTRGIRAVLGTNTSVNYDMGDAVNFIKP
;
A
#
# COMPACT_ATOMS: atom_id res chain seq x y z
N MET A 1 -50.66 -27.07 14.58
CA MET A 1 -51.97 -27.70 14.31
C MET A 1 -53.01 -26.99 15.16
N THR A 2 -53.79 -26.15 14.46
CA THR A 2 -55.19 -25.68 14.68
C THR A 2 -56.03 -26.24 15.86
N PRO A 3 -57.17 -25.61 16.24
CA PRO A 3 -57.42 -24.19 16.57
C PRO A 3 -58.57 -23.94 17.60
N CYS A 4 -58.93 -22.65 17.76
CA CYS A 4 -60.30 -22.08 17.87
C CYS A 4 -61.23 -22.43 19.05
N GLN A 5 -61.67 -21.39 19.77
CA GLN A 5 -63.09 -21.00 20.01
C GLN A 5 -63.13 -19.90 21.10
N ARG A 6 -64.14 -19.04 21.26
CA ARG A 6 -65.13 -18.34 20.43
C ARG A 6 -65.82 -17.37 21.42
N GLN A 7 -66.03 -16.13 20.98
CA GLN A 7 -67.03 -15.12 21.38
C GLN A 7 -67.85 -15.29 22.68
N ARG A 8 -67.94 -14.19 23.45
CA ARG A 8 -69.10 -13.61 24.20
C ARG A 8 -68.52 -12.48 25.08
N ASP A 9 -69.09 -11.31 25.35
CA ASP A 9 -70.47 -10.83 25.31
C ASP A 9 -70.47 -9.30 25.13
N CYS A 10 -71.44 -8.80 24.37
CA CYS A 10 -71.93 -7.43 24.45
C CYS A 10 -72.88 -7.31 25.65
N ARG A 11 -72.65 -6.34 26.55
CA ARG A 11 -73.74 -5.76 27.35
C ARG A 11 -73.65 -4.24 27.36
N GLN A 12 -74.70 -3.67 26.81
CA GLN A 12 -75.11 -2.28 26.88
C GLN A 12 -75.41 -1.90 28.34
N HIS A 13 -75.02 -0.70 28.75
CA HIS A 13 -75.85 0.09 29.65
C HIS A 13 -75.95 1.50 29.13
N GLN A 14 -77.20 1.84 28.79
CA GLN A 14 -77.68 3.16 28.46
C GLN A 14 -77.71 4.02 29.74
N GLY A 15 -77.23 5.26 29.64
CA GLY A 15 -77.40 6.30 30.64
C GLY A 15 -77.55 7.63 29.92
N ALA A 16 -78.75 8.17 29.98
CA ALA A 16 -79.22 9.29 29.17
C ALA A 16 -78.61 10.64 29.56
N ILE A 17 -78.62 11.52 28.56
CA ILE A 17 -78.21 12.92 28.50
C ILE A 17 -79.13 13.81 29.36
N PRO A 18 -78.65 14.97 29.85
CA PRO A 18 -79.40 16.19 29.54
C PRO A 18 -78.55 17.25 28.83
N LEU A 19 -79.19 17.87 27.84
CA LEU A 19 -78.68 18.89 26.94
C LEU A 19 -78.65 20.26 27.64
N SER A 20 -77.49 20.92 27.65
CA SER A 20 -77.40 22.38 27.57
C SER A 20 -75.94 22.80 27.33
N GLY A 21 -75.64 23.36 26.17
CA GLY A 21 -74.32 23.95 25.90
C GLY A 21 -73.82 23.75 24.48
N LEU A 22 -74.62 24.14 23.48
CA LEU A 22 -74.16 24.25 22.10
C LEU A 22 -73.30 25.51 21.94
N ARG A 23 -72.20 25.38 21.20
CA ARG A 23 -71.24 26.40 20.70
C ARG A 23 -69.91 26.40 21.47
N TRP A 24 -68.88 25.85 20.81
CA TRP A 24 -67.41 26.06 20.96
C TRP A 24 -66.56 24.81 20.64
N LEU A 25 -67.12 23.73 20.08
CA LEU A 25 -66.37 22.57 19.57
C LEU A 25 -66.42 22.43 18.04
N ALA A 26 -66.26 23.54 17.31
CA ALA A 26 -66.03 23.54 15.86
C ALA A 26 -64.57 23.88 15.47
N GLY A 27 -63.69 24.14 16.45
CA GLY A 27 -62.26 24.41 16.21
C GLY A 27 -61.32 23.20 16.38
N ALA A 28 -61.79 22.12 17.01
CA ALA A 28 -60.93 20.97 17.36
C ALA A 28 -60.94 19.82 16.33
N ALA A 29 -61.83 19.85 15.34
CA ALA A 29 -61.97 18.78 14.33
C ALA A 29 -61.18 19.02 13.02
N VAL A 30 -60.54 20.19 12.85
CA VAL A 30 -59.71 20.49 11.66
C VAL A 30 -58.20 20.33 11.93
N LEU A 31 -57.80 20.10 13.19
CA LEU A 31 -56.41 19.84 13.59
C LEU A 31 -55.98 18.36 13.53
N LEU A 32 -56.85 17.46 13.07
CA LEU A 32 -56.61 16.00 13.00
C LEU A 32 -56.52 15.44 11.56
N ALA A 33 -56.43 16.31 10.54
CA ALA A 33 -56.38 15.90 9.13
C ALA A 33 -55.10 16.32 8.38
N LEU A 34 -54.01 16.59 9.10
CA LEU A 34 -52.67 16.84 8.50
C LEU A 34 -51.56 15.94 9.08
N SER A 35 -51.91 14.92 9.88
CA SER A 35 -50.96 13.88 10.31
C SER A 35 -50.94 12.75 9.28
N GLY A 36 -50.29 12.98 8.14
CA GLY A 36 -50.36 12.04 7.02
C GLY A 36 -49.31 12.22 5.93
N CYS A 37 -48.08 12.61 6.28
CA CYS A 37 -46.92 12.46 5.41
C CYS A 37 -45.77 11.90 6.26
N ASP A 38 -45.86 10.61 6.56
CA ASP A 38 -44.79 9.85 7.18
C ASP A 38 -43.67 9.66 6.13
N LYS A 39 -42.83 10.69 5.97
CA LYS A 39 -41.61 10.59 5.17
C LYS A 39 -40.73 9.57 5.88
N LYS A 40 -40.76 8.32 5.40
CA LYS A 40 -39.77 7.30 5.76
C LYS A 40 -38.40 7.99 5.77
N PRO A 41 -37.67 8.02 6.91
CA PRO A 41 -36.35 8.60 6.93
C PRO A 41 -35.54 7.89 5.85
N ALA A 42 -34.96 8.66 4.93
CA ALA A 42 -34.07 8.11 3.93
C ALA A 42 -33.00 7.32 4.71
N VAL A 43 -32.96 6.01 4.46
CA VAL A 43 -31.98 5.11 5.08
C VAL A 43 -30.62 5.67 4.70
N GLN A 44 -29.97 6.36 5.63
CA GLN A 44 -28.57 6.72 5.47
C GLN A 44 -27.83 5.42 5.20
N PRO A 45 -26.95 5.34 4.20
CA PRO A 45 -26.19 4.13 3.95
C PRO A 45 -25.36 3.83 5.21
N THR A 46 -25.88 2.92 6.05
CA THR A 46 -25.19 2.45 7.24
C THR A 46 -24.06 1.59 6.73
N LEU A 47 -22.82 1.97 7.07
CA LEU A 47 -21.66 1.14 6.78
C LEU A 47 -21.93 -0.28 7.31
N PRO A 48 -21.55 -1.35 6.59
CA PRO A 48 -21.67 -2.70 7.12
C PRO A 48 -21.04 -2.80 8.52
N PRO A 49 -21.60 -3.63 9.43
CA PRO A 49 -21.10 -3.78 10.80
C PRO A 49 -19.61 -4.14 10.88
N GLU A 50 -19.04 -4.69 9.80
CA GLU A 50 -17.62 -4.97 9.60
C GLU A 50 -16.72 -3.71 9.70
N PHE A 51 -17.27 -2.53 9.42
CA PHE A 51 -16.56 -1.24 9.47
C PHE A 51 -16.67 -0.54 10.82
N TYR A 52 -17.62 -0.93 11.68
CA TYR A 52 -17.75 -0.38 13.02
C TYR A 52 -16.86 -1.16 13.98
N GLN A 53 -15.63 -0.66 14.16
CA GLN A 53 -14.77 -1.14 15.24
C GLN A 53 -14.99 -0.30 16.51
N PRO A 54 -14.91 -0.91 17.72
CA PRO A 54 -14.89 -0.14 18.95
C PRO A 54 -13.73 0.85 18.85
N VAL A 55 -14.03 2.14 19.01
CA VAL A 55 -13.03 3.22 18.96
C VAL A 55 -11.96 2.89 19.99
N LYS A 56 -10.83 2.36 19.53
CA LYS A 56 -9.63 2.28 20.38
C LYS A 56 -9.31 3.71 20.79
N THR A 57 -9.03 3.89 22.08
CA THR A 57 -8.49 5.12 22.65
C THR A 57 -7.51 5.73 21.68
N VAL A 58 -7.68 7.02 21.37
CA VAL A 58 -6.82 7.78 20.44
C VAL A 58 -5.38 7.40 20.76
N GLN A 59 -4.75 6.61 19.89
CA GLN A 59 -3.37 6.22 20.10
C GLN A 59 -2.57 7.52 20.04
N GLU A 60 -1.90 7.85 21.13
CA GLU A 60 -0.83 8.86 21.12
C GLU A 60 0.03 8.58 19.88
N VAL A 61 0.29 9.60 19.07
CA VAL A 61 1.01 9.48 17.79
C VAL A 61 2.24 8.61 18.04
N PRO A 62 2.27 7.34 17.59
CA PRO A 62 3.34 6.47 17.99
C PRO A 62 4.62 7.02 17.39
N VAL A 63 5.70 7.01 18.17
CA VAL A 63 7.03 7.54 17.79
C VAL A 63 7.48 7.04 16.40
N ALA A 64 6.96 5.89 15.97
CA ALA A 64 7.10 5.31 14.64
C ALA A 64 6.66 6.18 13.43
N HIS A 65 5.93 7.29 13.62
CA HIS A 65 5.61 8.25 12.54
C HIS A 65 6.59 9.44 12.47
N ILE A 66 7.46 9.59 13.47
CA ILE A 66 8.44 10.67 13.60
C ILE A 66 9.76 10.29 12.93
N VAL A 67 10.11 9.00 12.95
CA VAL A 67 11.31 8.47 12.30
C VAL A 67 11.04 8.20 10.83
N ARG A 68 11.91 8.71 9.94
CA ARG A 68 11.88 8.43 8.50
C ARG A 68 11.85 6.91 8.29
N ARG A 69 10.76 6.40 7.74
CA ARG A 69 10.66 4.97 7.40
C ARG A 69 11.52 4.70 6.17
N ASP A 70 12.12 3.52 6.14
CA ASP A 70 12.80 3.04 4.95
C ASP A 70 11.79 2.98 3.79
N TYR A 71 12.22 3.45 2.63
CA TYR A 71 11.41 3.44 1.43
C TYR A 71 10.94 2.01 1.12
N ARG A 72 9.61 1.86 1.00
CA ARG A 72 8.99 0.62 0.55
C ARG A 72 8.62 0.77 -0.92
N LEU A 73 8.97 -0.23 -1.71
CA LEU A 73 8.67 -0.29 -3.12
C LEU A 73 7.16 -0.22 -3.35
N ARG A 74 6.73 0.51 -4.38
CA ARG A 74 5.31 0.71 -4.73
C ARG A 74 5.05 0.47 -6.21
N GLU A 75 3.78 0.37 -6.58
CA GLU A 75 3.42 0.19 -7.98
C GLU A 75 3.86 1.41 -8.81
N GLY A 76 4.36 1.17 -10.02
CA GLY A 76 4.87 2.21 -10.90
C GLY A 76 6.33 2.63 -10.64
N ASP A 77 6.97 2.13 -9.58
CA ASP A 77 8.43 2.26 -9.44
C ASP A 77 9.14 1.48 -10.55
N GLN A 78 10.30 1.97 -10.97
CA GLN A 78 11.18 1.26 -11.89
C GLN A 78 12.43 0.81 -11.16
N LEU A 79 12.59 -0.51 -11.07
CA LEU A 79 13.76 -1.13 -10.48
C LEU A 79 14.81 -1.40 -11.56
N GLU A 80 16.07 -1.19 -11.22
CA GLU A 80 17.19 -1.72 -11.97
C GLU A 80 17.73 -2.95 -11.24
N ILE A 81 17.64 -4.09 -11.91
CA ILE A 81 18.13 -5.37 -11.42
C ILE A 81 19.46 -5.64 -12.09
N ILE A 82 20.54 -5.65 -11.32
CA ILE A 82 21.91 -5.89 -11.78
C ILE A 82 22.31 -7.30 -11.39
N TYR A 83 22.81 -8.07 -12.35
CA TYR A 83 23.20 -9.46 -12.16
C TYR A 83 24.71 -9.60 -12.13
N HIS A 84 25.26 -10.07 -11.02
CA HIS A 84 26.68 -10.36 -10.88
C HIS A 84 26.87 -11.89 -10.83
N VAL A 85 27.65 -12.43 -11.76
CA VAL A 85 28.02 -13.85 -11.73
C VAL A 85 29.34 -13.99 -10.98
N ARG A 86 29.29 -14.60 -9.80
CA ARG A 86 30.48 -14.90 -9.00
C ARG A 86 30.98 -16.29 -9.35
N HIS A 87 32.17 -16.36 -9.94
CA HIS A 87 32.88 -17.61 -10.11
C HIS A 87 33.45 -18.05 -8.75
N GLN A 88 32.77 -18.96 -8.06
CA GLN A 88 33.30 -19.53 -6.82
C GLN A 88 34.18 -20.73 -7.15
N LYS A 89 35.33 -20.83 -6.48
CA LYS A 89 36.19 -22.01 -6.55
C LYS A 89 35.50 -23.15 -5.82
N THR A 90 34.67 -23.90 -6.52
CA THR A 90 34.02 -25.10 -5.96
C THR A 90 35.08 -26.19 -5.84
N ASN A 91 35.21 -26.83 -4.68
CA ASN A 91 36.23 -27.85 -4.44
C ASN A 91 36.10 -29.09 -5.34
N SER A 92 34.91 -29.33 -5.90
CA SER A 92 34.67 -30.38 -6.90
C SER A 92 33.40 -30.06 -7.69
N TYR A 93 33.52 -29.74 -8.97
CA TYR A 93 32.36 -29.57 -9.83
C TYR A 93 31.72 -30.92 -10.13
N ARG A 94 30.40 -31.01 -9.99
CA ARG A 94 29.62 -32.20 -10.36
C ARG A 94 28.94 -31.95 -11.70
N ILE A 95 29.05 -32.93 -12.59
CA ILE A 95 28.52 -32.87 -13.94
C ILE A 95 26.99 -32.67 -13.89
N GLN A 96 26.51 -31.64 -14.57
CA GLN A 96 25.10 -31.31 -14.72
C GLN A 96 24.57 -31.68 -16.12
N LEU A 97 23.25 -31.59 -16.28
CA LEU A 97 22.60 -31.76 -17.57
C LEU A 97 23.08 -30.67 -18.54
N GLN A 98 23.18 -31.02 -19.83
CA GLN A 98 23.65 -30.17 -20.93
C GLN A 98 25.13 -29.77 -20.91
N ASP A 99 25.90 -30.15 -19.89
CA ASP A 99 27.36 -29.95 -19.92
C ASP A 99 27.98 -30.67 -21.13
N VAL A 100 29.02 -30.06 -21.70
CA VAL A 100 29.72 -30.59 -22.86
C VAL A 100 31.09 -31.07 -22.43
N ILE A 101 31.30 -32.38 -22.54
CA ILE A 101 32.50 -33.08 -22.08
C ILE A 101 33.36 -33.43 -23.30
N ASP A 102 34.64 -33.11 -23.24
CA ASP A 102 35.64 -33.48 -24.22
C ASP A 102 36.48 -34.64 -23.67
N ILE A 103 36.50 -35.75 -24.42
CA ILE A 103 37.29 -36.93 -24.08
C ILE A 103 38.40 -37.08 -25.11
N ARG A 104 39.64 -37.09 -24.61
CA ARG A 104 40.84 -37.22 -25.44
C ARG A 104 41.58 -38.50 -25.11
N PHE A 105 41.95 -39.22 -26.16
CA PHE A 105 42.81 -40.39 -26.11
C PHE A 105 44.18 -39.99 -26.70
N PRO A 106 45.22 -39.78 -25.87
CA PRO A 106 46.52 -39.29 -26.34
C PRO A 106 47.16 -40.15 -27.43
N PHE A 107 46.92 -41.46 -27.42
CA PHE A 107 47.50 -42.42 -28.37
C PHE A 107 46.50 -42.90 -29.44
N HIS A 108 45.25 -42.45 -29.39
CA HIS A 108 44.18 -42.89 -30.28
C HIS A 108 43.27 -41.71 -30.66
N ALA A 109 43.83 -40.72 -31.35
CA ALA A 109 43.12 -39.49 -31.69
C ALA A 109 41.80 -39.71 -32.46
N GLN A 110 41.68 -40.82 -33.19
CA GLN A 110 40.44 -41.23 -33.87
C GLN A 110 39.27 -41.52 -32.94
N LEU A 111 39.50 -41.72 -31.64
CA LEU A 111 38.47 -41.93 -30.62
C LEU A 111 38.17 -40.65 -29.82
N ASN A 112 38.84 -39.53 -30.13
CA ASN A 112 38.55 -38.26 -29.49
C ASN A 112 37.12 -37.85 -29.84
N GLN A 113 36.33 -37.54 -28.82
CA GLN A 113 34.95 -37.16 -29.00
C GLN A 113 34.56 -36.09 -27.99
N THR A 114 33.75 -35.16 -28.46
CA THR A 114 33.06 -34.20 -27.62
C THR A 114 31.59 -34.62 -27.56
N SER A 115 31.07 -34.87 -26.37
CA SER A 115 29.69 -35.33 -26.17
C SER A 115 28.98 -34.48 -25.12
N GLN A 116 27.68 -34.26 -25.30
CA GLN A 116 26.84 -33.49 -24.39
C GLN A 116 26.05 -34.43 -23.46
N VAL A 117 25.95 -34.07 -22.18
CA VAL A 117 25.15 -34.81 -21.21
C VAL A 117 23.67 -34.68 -21.56
N GLN A 118 23.03 -35.80 -21.85
CA GLN A 118 21.63 -35.88 -22.27
C GLN A 118 20.66 -35.62 -21.10
N SER A 119 19.38 -35.46 -21.42
CA SER A 119 18.31 -35.20 -20.43
C SER A 119 18.09 -36.33 -19.42
N ASP A 120 18.51 -37.55 -19.74
CA ASP A 120 18.50 -38.71 -18.84
C ASP A 120 19.74 -38.78 -17.92
N GLY A 121 20.67 -37.82 -18.05
CA GLY A 121 21.91 -37.75 -17.28
C GLY A 121 23.02 -38.69 -17.79
N THR A 122 22.88 -39.20 -19.02
CA THR A 122 23.88 -40.06 -19.64
C THR A 122 24.74 -39.32 -20.66
N LEU A 123 25.94 -39.85 -20.89
CA LEU A 123 26.85 -39.44 -21.95
C LEU A 123 26.92 -40.58 -22.96
N GLN A 124 26.70 -40.28 -24.23
CA GLN A 124 26.82 -41.26 -25.30
C GLN A 124 28.26 -41.28 -25.79
N LEU A 125 28.90 -42.46 -25.74
CA LEU A 125 30.28 -42.65 -26.14
C LEU A 125 30.48 -43.83 -27.08
N ASP A 126 31.44 -43.68 -27.99
CA ASP A 126 31.86 -44.75 -28.89
C ASP A 126 32.37 -45.99 -28.13
N LEU A 127 32.09 -47.18 -28.66
CA LEU A 127 32.43 -48.53 -28.15
C LEU A 127 31.72 -48.97 -26.86
N ILE A 128 31.49 -48.06 -25.91
CA ILE A 128 30.93 -48.38 -24.59
C ILE A 128 29.47 -47.96 -24.42
N GLY A 129 28.94 -47.15 -25.34
CA GLY A 129 27.54 -46.72 -25.35
C GLY A 129 27.22 -45.66 -24.29
N ALA A 130 25.98 -45.67 -23.81
CA ALA A 130 25.47 -44.72 -22.83
C ALA A 130 26.01 -45.00 -21.41
N ILE A 131 26.50 -43.96 -20.74
CA ILE A 131 26.99 -44.04 -19.37
C ILE A 131 26.42 -42.93 -18.50
N LYS A 132 26.00 -43.27 -17.28
CA LYS A 132 25.45 -42.30 -16.34
C LYS A 132 26.57 -41.45 -15.72
N VAL A 133 26.54 -40.15 -15.99
CA VAL A 133 27.56 -39.17 -15.54
C VAL A 133 26.98 -38.08 -14.64
N PHE A 134 25.66 -37.92 -14.61
CA PHE A 134 24.99 -36.92 -13.77
C PHE A 134 25.40 -37.04 -12.29
N ASP A 135 25.71 -35.89 -11.69
CA ASP A 135 26.12 -35.72 -10.29
C ASP A 135 27.47 -36.38 -9.90
N ARG A 136 28.24 -36.85 -10.88
CA ARG A 136 29.61 -37.38 -10.69
C ARG A 136 30.68 -36.31 -10.94
N THR A 137 31.86 -36.50 -10.39
CA THR A 137 33.04 -35.66 -10.69
C THR A 137 33.70 -36.13 -12.00
N ILE A 138 34.53 -35.28 -12.60
CA ILE A 138 35.30 -35.65 -13.78
C ILE A 138 36.25 -36.81 -13.48
N GLU A 139 36.87 -36.79 -12.30
CA GLU A 139 37.84 -37.80 -11.87
C GLU A 139 37.15 -39.18 -11.76
N ASP A 140 35.97 -39.23 -11.14
CA ASP A 140 35.18 -40.46 -11.01
C ASP A 140 34.77 -41.02 -12.38
N VAL A 141 34.36 -40.13 -13.30
CA VAL A 141 33.98 -40.51 -14.66
C VAL A 141 35.20 -40.99 -15.44
N GLN A 142 36.34 -40.31 -15.34
CA GLN A 142 37.58 -40.72 -16.00
C GLN A 142 38.00 -42.14 -15.59
N ASP A 143 37.96 -42.45 -14.29
CA ASP A 143 38.29 -43.77 -13.77
C ASP A 143 37.29 -44.85 -14.24
N ASP A 144 35.99 -44.54 -14.30
CA ASP A 144 34.98 -45.45 -14.84
C ASP A 144 35.20 -45.70 -16.35
N LEU A 145 35.54 -44.66 -17.12
CA LEU A 145 35.84 -44.79 -18.55
C LEU A 145 37.06 -45.67 -18.80
N ILE A 146 38.15 -45.46 -18.06
CA ILE A 146 39.37 -46.28 -18.19
C ILE A 146 39.04 -47.76 -17.98
N ARG A 147 38.24 -48.09 -16.95
CA ARG A 147 37.81 -49.47 -16.68
C ARG A 147 36.95 -50.08 -17.80
N ARG A 148 36.04 -49.29 -18.38
CA ARG A 148 35.13 -49.77 -19.45
C ARG A 148 35.86 -49.93 -20.79
N TYR A 149 36.71 -48.97 -21.16
CA TYR A 149 37.49 -49.03 -22.39
C TYR A 149 38.57 -50.13 -22.36
N ALA A 150 39.01 -50.58 -21.18
CA ALA A 150 39.98 -51.66 -21.05
C ALA A 150 39.51 -53.00 -21.68
N LYS A 151 38.20 -53.17 -21.89
CA LYS A 151 37.62 -54.34 -22.59
C LYS A 151 37.87 -54.31 -24.10
N TYR A 152 38.13 -53.14 -24.67
CA TYR A 152 38.24 -52.92 -26.12
C TYR A 152 39.63 -52.42 -26.53
N ILE A 153 40.35 -51.77 -25.61
CA ILE A 153 41.65 -51.14 -25.86
C ILE A 153 42.63 -51.65 -24.80
N LYS A 154 43.81 -52.11 -25.22
CA LYS A 154 44.88 -52.52 -24.32
C LYS A 154 45.53 -51.28 -23.70
N ASN A 155 45.56 -51.20 -22.37
CA ASN A 155 46.12 -50.07 -21.60
C ASN A 155 45.50 -48.71 -22.00
N PRO A 156 44.19 -48.50 -21.80
CA PRO A 156 43.55 -47.25 -22.18
C PRO A 156 44.05 -46.09 -21.31
N VAL A 157 44.58 -45.06 -21.97
CA VAL A 157 44.89 -43.77 -21.33
C VAL A 157 44.01 -42.73 -21.98
N LEU A 158 43.25 -42.00 -21.16
CA LEU A 158 42.34 -40.95 -21.62
C LEU A 158 42.29 -39.78 -20.63
N THR A 159 41.92 -38.62 -21.12
CA THR A 159 41.72 -37.40 -20.36
C THR A 159 40.29 -36.91 -20.58
N VAL A 160 39.57 -36.67 -19.49
CA VAL A 160 38.23 -36.10 -19.52
C VAL A 160 38.31 -34.64 -19.08
N SER A 161 37.71 -33.74 -19.85
CA SER A 161 37.71 -32.31 -19.54
C SER A 161 36.38 -31.67 -19.94
N PHE A 162 36.00 -30.55 -19.29
CA PHE A 162 34.85 -29.76 -19.74
C PHE A 162 35.25 -28.91 -20.94
N LYS A 163 34.49 -29.03 -22.03
CA LYS A 163 34.51 -28.04 -23.11
C LYS A 163 33.62 -26.85 -22.77
N GLN A 164 32.44 -27.13 -22.22
CA GLN A 164 31.50 -26.15 -21.67
C GLN A 164 30.89 -26.74 -20.40
N SER A 165 30.92 -25.98 -19.31
CA SER A 165 30.25 -26.28 -18.05
C SER A 165 29.31 -25.15 -17.67
N ASN A 166 28.36 -25.42 -16.77
CA ASN A 166 27.41 -24.42 -16.29
C ASN A 166 26.58 -23.78 -17.42
N VAL A 167 26.10 -24.59 -18.36
CA VAL A 167 25.35 -24.12 -19.54
C VAL A 167 24.16 -23.24 -19.15
N LYS A 168 23.45 -23.57 -18.06
CA LYS A 168 22.35 -22.75 -17.51
C LYS A 168 22.76 -21.31 -17.19
N ILE A 169 23.98 -21.12 -16.66
CA ILE A 169 24.51 -19.79 -16.34
C ILE A 169 24.91 -19.07 -17.62
N ALA A 170 25.44 -19.77 -18.61
CA ALA A 170 25.75 -19.21 -19.92
C ALA A 170 24.47 -18.74 -20.65
N GLU A 171 23.42 -19.56 -20.65
CA GLU A 171 22.10 -19.20 -21.20
C GLU A 171 21.49 -17.99 -20.47
N LEU A 172 21.57 -17.96 -19.14
CA LEU A 172 21.15 -16.81 -18.35
C LEU A 172 21.96 -15.56 -18.72
N LYS A 173 23.29 -15.65 -18.86
CA LYS A 173 24.15 -14.53 -19.27
C LYS A 173 23.71 -13.97 -20.62
N GLU A 174 23.40 -14.81 -21.59
CA GLU A 174 22.88 -14.37 -22.89
C GLU A 174 21.46 -13.81 -22.81
N ALA A 175 20.58 -14.38 -21.99
CA ALA A 175 19.21 -13.90 -21.81
C ALA A 175 19.14 -12.54 -21.08
N ILE A 176 20.13 -12.23 -20.23
CA ILE A 176 20.21 -10.97 -19.48
C ILE A 176 20.90 -9.87 -20.29
N ARG A 177 21.75 -10.21 -21.27
CA ARG A 177 22.52 -9.25 -22.06
C ARG A 177 21.61 -8.38 -22.92
N THR A 178 21.21 -7.22 -22.42
CA THR A 178 20.55 -6.19 -23.23
C THR A 178 21.56 -5.16 -23.72
N ALA A 179 21.53 -4.89 -25.03
CA ALA A 179 22.58 -4.19 -25.76
C ALA A 179 22.93 -2.75 -25.30
N PRO A 180 22.13 -2.00 -24.51
CA PRO A 180 22.63 -0.75 -23.92
C PRO A 180 23.05 -0.85 -22.45
N ARG A 181 22.61 -1.85 -21.66
CA ARG A 181 22.81 -1.87 -20.19
C ARG A 181 23.67 -3.03 -19.64
N GLY A 182 24.15 -3.91 -20.51
CA GLY A 182 25.02 -5.01 -20.10
C GLY A 182 24.27 -6.03 -19.23
N GLN A 183 24.71 -6.19 -17.97
CA GLN A 183 24.17 -7.14 -16.98
C GLN A 183 23.05 -6.54 -16.10
N SER A 184 22.43 -5.41 -16.50
CA SER A 184 21.30 -4.84 -15.78
C SER A 184 20.01 -4.81 -16.61
N ARG A 185 18.87 -4.96 -15.94
CA ARG A 185 17.53 -4.90 -16.53
C ARG A 185 16.65 -3.94 -15.74
N LEU A 186 15.94 -3.09 -16.46
CA LEU A 186 14.87 -2.30 -15.87
C LEU A 186 13.57 -3.08 -15.82
N VAL A 187 12.96 -3.09 -14.65
CA VAL A 187 11.76 -3.86 -14.36
C VAL A 187 10.77 -2.95 -13.64
N PRO A 188 9.68 -2.54 -14.31
CA PRO A 188 8.63 -1.78 -13.65
C PRO A 188 7.85 -2.68 -12.69
N ILE A 189 7.44 -2.12 -11.55
CA ILE A 189 6.51 -2.79 -10.63
C ILE A 189 5.10 -2.66 -11.21
N THR A 190 4.45 -3.79 -11.46
CA THR A 190 3.10 -3.86 -12.03
C THR A 190 2.05 -3.25 -11.10
N PRO A 191 0.84 -2.90 -11.59
CA PRO A 191 -0.26 -2.47 -10.72
C PRO A 191 -0.70 -3.51 -9.67
N ASP A 192 -0.38 -4.78 -9.89
CA ASP A 192 -0.58 -5.85 -8.90
C ASP A 192 0.51 -5.85 -7.82
N GLY A 193 1.54 -5.02 -8.01
CA GLY A 193 2.72 -4.87 -7.14
C GLY A 193 3.68 -6.06 -7.23
N THR A 194 3.71 -6.73 -8.39
CA THR A 194 4.65 -7.79 -8.72
C THR A 194 5.71 -7.30 -9.71
N ILE A 195 6.80 -8.04 -9.82
CA ILE A 195 7.80 -7.91 -10.87
C ILE A 195 8.01 -9.26 -11.55
N SER A 196 8.39 -9.20 -12.83
CA SER A 196 8.70 -10.39 -13.63
C SER A 196 10.15 -10.35 -14.08
N LEU A 197 10.86 -11.45 -13.85
CA LEU A 197 12.29 -11.59 -14.12
C LEU A 197 12.57 -12.88 -14.91
N PRO A 198 13.73 -13.00 -15.57
CA PRO A 198 14.12 -14.27 -16.20
C PRO A 198 14.08 -15.42 -15.18
N PHE A 199 13.45 -16.52 -15.54
CA PHE A 199 13.24 -17.72 -14.70
C PHE A 199 12.33 -17.53 -13.47
N ILE A 200 11.85 -16.32 -13.19
CA ILE A 200 10.94 -15.99 -12.09
C ILE A 200 9.76 -15.19 -12.65
N ALA A 201 8.63 -15.87 -12.90
CA ALA A 201 7.47 -15.29 -13.57
C ALA A 201 6.86 -14.10 -12.81
N ASP A 202 6.46 -14.29 -11.55
CA ASP A 202 5.85 -13.24 -10.71
C ASP A 202 6.41 -13.27 -9.29
N MET A 203 6.92 -12.13 -8.85
CA MET A 203 7.38 -11.93 -7.47
C MET A 203 6.80 -10.65 -6.87
N ARG A 204 6.20 -10.74 -5.68
CA ARG A 204 5.70 -9.58 -4.92
C ARG A 204 6.86 -8.66 -4.51
N ALA A 205 6.91 -7.47 -5.10
CA ALA A 205 7.87 -6.42 -4.77
C ALA A 205 7.23 -5.30 -3.92
N ALA A 206 5.97 -4.95 -4.19
CA ALA A 206 5.34 -3.83 -3.49
C ALA A 206 5.17 -4.09 -1.99
N GLY A 207 5.48 -3.09 -1.19
CA GLY A 207 5.51 -3.14 0.27
C GLY A 207 6.82 -3.67 0.86
N ARG A 208 7.77 -4.19 0.06
CA ARG A 208 9.09 -4.60 0.54
C ARG A 208 10.08 -3.44 0.52
N THR A 209 11.07 -3.46 1.41
CA THR A 209 12.23 -2.57 1.30
C THR A 209 13.20 -3.09 0.23
N ILE A 210 14.13 -2.24 -0.21
CA ILE A 210 15.15 -2.65 -1.19
C ILE A 210 16.00 -3.82 -0.66
N SER A 211 16.39 -3.77 0.63
CA SER A 211 17.18 -4.81 1.27
C SER A 211 16.41 -6.14 1.41
N GLU A 212 15.11 -6.06 1.74
CA GLU A 212 14.23 -7.23 1.74
C GLU A 212 14.12 -7.82 0.33
N MET A 213 13.95 -6.98 -0.69
CA MET A 213 13.84 -7.40 -2.08
C MET A 213 15.12 -8.09 -2.58
N HIS A 214 16.29 -7.52 -2.25
CA HIS A 214 17.60 -8.12 -2.54
C HIS A 214 17.71 -9.54 -1.97
N THR A 215 17.33 -9.72 -0.71
CA THR A 215 17.42 -11.03 -0.04
C THR A 215 16.49 -12.05 -0.70
N VAL A 216 15.23 -11.66 -0.92
CA VAL A 216 14.21 -12.55 -1.52
C VAL A 216 14.58 -12.96 -2.95
N LEU A 217 15.16 -12.07 -3.74
CA LEU A 217 15.59 -12.38 -5.10
C LEU A 217 16.76 -13.35 -5.12
N ASN A 218 17.78 -13.11 -4.31
CA ASN A 218 18.92 -14.02 -4.21
C ASN A 218 18.47 -15.41 -3.77
N ASP A 219 17.59 -15.51 -2.77
CA ASP A 219 17.03 -16.79 -2.33
C ASP A 219 16.22 -17.49 -3.42
N ALA A 220 15.45 -16.75 -4.22
CA ALA A 220 14.65 -17.31 -5.30
C ALA A 220 15.52 -17.87 -6.44
N TYR A 221 16.57 -17.16 -6.84
CA TYR A 221 17.51 -17.65 -7.85
C TYR A 221 18.34 -18.84 -7.36
N GLN A 222 18.75 -18.85 -6.09
CA GLN A 222 19.43 -19.99 -5.48
C GLN A 222 18.55 -21.25 -5.50
N LYS A 223 17.25 -21.14 -5.21
CA LYS A 223 16.31 -22.28 -5.26
C LYS A 223 16.15 -22.90 -6.65
N ILE A 224 16.38 -22.13 -7.71
CA ILE A 224 16.32 -22.61 -9.10
C ILE A 224 17.64 -23.29 -9.53
N GLY A 225 18.66 -23.25 -8.68
CA GLY A 225 19.99 -23.86 -8.93
C GLY A 225 21.01 -22.90 -9.52
N LEU A 226 20.77 -21.58 -9.42
CA LEU A 226 21.69 -20.53 -9.88
C LEU A 226 22.47 -19.95 -8.69
N SER A 227 23.24 -20.79 -7.99
CA SER A 227 23.96 -20.40 -6.76
C SER A 227 25.14 -19.44 -6.98
N GLU A 228 25.67 -19.37 -8.20
CA GLU A 228 26.75 -18.45 -8.58
C GLU A 228 26.23 -17.05 -8.98
N LEU A 229 24.90 -16.87 -9.03
CA LEU A 229 24.27 -15.61 -9.37
C LEU A 229 23.99 -14.80 -8.11
N GLU A 230 24.47 -13.56 -8.08
CA GLU A 230 24.07 -12.55 -7.11
C GLU A 230 23.31 -11.44 -7.82
N VAL A 231 22.21 -11.00 -7.23
CA VAL A 231 21.32 -9.99 -7.78
C VAL A 231 21.33 -8.77 -6.90
N THR A 232 21.70 -7.62 -7.46
CA THR A 232 21.61 -6.32 -6.81
C THR A 232 20.37 -5.58 -7.30
N VAL A 233 19.60 -5.01 -6.38
CA VAL A 233 18.39 -4.23 -6.68
C VAL A 233 18.66 -2.76 -6.42
N ASN A 234 18.41 -1.93 -7.42
CA ASN A 234 18.45 -0.48 -7.32
C ASN A 234 17.11 0.13 -7.76
N VAL A 235 16.77 1.31 -7.26
CA VAL A 235 15.58 2.06 -7.69
C VAL A 235 16.03 3.12 -8.67
N GLN A 236 15.64 2.99 -9.93
CA GLN A 236 15.99 3.98 -10.96
C GLN A 236 15.00 5.13 -10.99
N GLN A 237 13.71 4.84 -10.86
CA GLN A 237 12.66 5.84 -10.84
C GLN A 237 11.64 5.49 -9.76
N VAL A 238 11.34 6.48 -8.95
CA VAL A 238 10.30 6.41 -7.92
C VAL A 238 8.99 6.94 -8.52
N ALA A 239 7.89 6.23 -8.31
CA ALA A 239 6.57 6.66 -8.73
C ALA A 239 6.19 8.00 -8.05
N PRO A 240 5.36 8.85 -8.65
CA PRO A 240 4.88 10.07 -7.99
C PRO A 240 4.00 9.73 -6.78
N LEU A 241 4.20 10.41 -5.66
CA LEU A 241 3.35 10.33 -4.48
C LEU A 241 2.02 11.03 -4.71
N ARG A 242 0.92 10.36 -4.35
CA ARG A 242 -0.45 10.90 -4.40
C ARG A 242 -1.00 10.99 -2.99
N VAL A 243 -1.19 12.21 -2.50
CA VAL A 243 -1.83 12.49 -1.20
C VAL A 243 -3.14 13.21 -1.46
N PHE A 244 -4.14 12.97 -0.62
CA PHE A 244 -5.44 13.61 -0.72
C PHE A 244 -5.71 14.44 0.53
N VAL A 245 -6.09 15.70 0.36
CA VAL A 245 -6.47 16.58 1.47
C VAL A 245 -7.94 16.92 1.34
N LEU A 246 -8.69 16.71 2.42
CA LEU A 246 -10.14 16.85 2.51
C LEU A 246 -10.51 17.72 3.71
N GLY A 247 -11.73 18.28 3.69
CA GLY A 247 -12.29 19.05 4.79
C GLY A 247 -12.08 20.56 4.65
N GLU A 248 -11.90 21.27 5.77
CA GLU A 248 -11.84 22.74 5.84
C GLU A 248 -10.47 23.31 5.41
N VAL A 249 -10.10 23.04 4.17
CA VAL A 249 -8.97 23.63 3.46
C VAL A 249 -9.47 24.44 2.28
N ARG A 250 -8.69 25.41 1.79
CA ARG A 250 -9.12 26.26 0.68
C ARG A 250 -9.31 25.48 -0.63
N GLN A 251 -8.46 24.50 -0.88
CA GLN A 251 -8.47 23.66 -2.08
C GLN A 251 -8.41 22.19 -1.65
N SER A 252 -9.58 21.58 -1.44
CA SER A 252 -9.68 20.15 -1.20
C SER A 252 -9.46 19.37 -2.49
N GLY A 253 -8.83 18.20 -2.39
CA GLY A 253 -8.54 17.34 -3.52
C GLY A 253 -7.19 16.64 -3.42
N ALA A 254 -6.76 16.06 -4.55
CA ALA A 254 -5.43 15.50 -4.67
C ALA A 254 -4.39 16.62 -4.61
N VAL A 255 -3.38 16.44 -3.76
CA VAL A 255 -2.22 17.31 -3.71
C VAL A 255 -1.36 16.97 -4.91
N LEU A 256 -1.36 17.88 -5.88
CA LEU A 256 -0.55 17.78 -7.09
C LEU A 256 0.61 18.76 -6.96
N ASN A 257 1.78 18.36 -7.47
CA ASN A 257 2.82 19.34 -7.74
C ASN A 257 2.33 20.29 -8.84
N ARG A 258 2.12 21.55 -8.48
CA ARG A 258 1.86 22.62 -9.43
C ARG A 258 3.10 22.76 -10.34
N GLU A 259 2.86 22.71 -11.64
CA GLU A 259 3.88 22.62 -12.69
C GLU A 259 4.96 23.70 -12.55
N GLY A 260 6.23 23.30 -12.68
CA GLY A 260 7.40 24.19 -12.64
C GLY A 260 8.54 23.74 -11.71
N SER A 261 8.28 22.80 -10.79
CA SER A 261 9.33 22.10 -10.05
C SER A 261 9.51 20.71 -10.64
N ALA A 262 10.64 20.44 -11.28
CA ALA A 262 10.98 19.20 -11.98
C ALA A 262 11.18 17.98 -11.06
N SER A 263 10.51 17.94 -9.92
CA SER A 263 10.46 16.79 -9.02
C SER A 263 9.00 16.42 -8.87
N ALA A 264 8.60 15.24 -9.37
CA ALA A 264 7.40 14.58 -8.85
C ALA A 264 7.53 14.49 -7.32
N LEU A 265 6.45 14.68 -6.54
CA LEU A 265 6.52 14.56 -5.08
C LEU A 265 7.06 13.17 -4.75
N THR A 266 8.31 13.11 -4.32
CA THR A 266 8.90 11.90 -3.74
C THR A 266 8.63 11.88 -2.24
N GLU A 267 8.60 13.05 -1.61
CA GLU A 267 8.40 13.23 -0.18
C GLU A 267 7.57 14.51 0.06
N ILE A 268 6.61 14.45 1.00
CA ILE A 268 5.83 15.60 1.47
C ILE A 268 5.40 15.36 2.91
N SER A 269 5.43 16.40 3.73
CA SER A 269 4.95 16.33 5.11
C SER A 269 3.49 16.73 5.25
N LEU A 270 2.86 16.42 6.39
CA LEU A 270 1.47 16.75 6.67
C LEU A 270 1.20 18.25 6.56
N LEU A 271 2.06 19.08 7.16
CA LEU A 271 1.94 20.54 7.07
C LEU A 271 2.11 21.04 5.64
N GLN A 272 3.08 20.49 4.88
CA GLN A 272 3.29 20.86 3.49
C GLN A 272 2.09 20.50 2.61
N ALA A 273 1.47 19.34 2.83
CA ALA A 273 0.27 18.93 2.11
C ALA A 273 -0.91 19.86 2.39
N VAL A 274 -1.15 20.25 3.65
CA VAL A 274 -2.17 21.23 4.01
C VAL A 274 -1.88 22.60 3.40
N ALA A 275 -0.61 23.02 3.36
CA ALA A 275 -0.20 24.26 2.72
C ALA A 275 -0.45 24.23 1.20
N GLN A 276 -0.12 23.13 0.52
CA GLN A 276 -0.37 22.95 -0.92
C GLN A 276 -1.87 22.91 -1.25
N ALA A 277 -2.71 22.43 -0.33
CA ALA A 277 -4.17 22.52 -0.38
C ALA A 277 -4.70 23.96 -0.14
N GLY A 278 -3.86 24.98 -0.23
CA GLY A 278 -4.23 26.38 -0.04
C GLY A 278 -4.38 26.79 1.43
N SER A 279 -3.81 26.01 2.36
CA SER A 279 -3.93 26.21 3.81
C SER A 279 -5.35 25.97 4.36
N TYR A 280 -5.43 25.96 5.69
CA TYR A 280 -6.68 25.79 6.44
C TYR A 280 -7.52 27.07 6.43
N ILE A 281 -8.83 26.90 6.58
CA ILE A 281 -9.77 28.02 6.66
C ILE A 281 -9.92 28.44 8.12
N SER A 282 -9.23 29.48 8.56
CA SER A 282 -9.41 30.06 9.90
C SER A 282 -10.69 30.93 9.96
N PRO A 283 -11.56 30.82 10.99
CA PRO A 283 -11.52 29.93 12.18
C PRO A 283 -12.36 28.65 12.03
N ARG A 284 -12.76 28.28 10.81
CA ARG A 284 -13.65 27.14 10.56
C ARG A 284 -12.98 25.78 10.69
N ALA A 285 -11.66 25.69 10.46
CA ALA A 285 -10.90 24.46 10.54
C ALA A 285 -10.45 24.14 11.97
N GLU A 286 -10.59 22.87 12.39
CA GLU A 286 -10.12 22.37 13.68
C GLU A 286 -8.75 21.67 13.51
N LEU A 287 -7.67 22.42 13.78
CA LEU A 287 -6.29 21.95 13.61
C LEU A 287 -5.82 20.99 14.72
N SER A 288 -6.52 20.92 15.86
CA SER A 288 -6.14 20.04 16.97
C SER A 288 -6.47 18.57 16.70
N LYS A 289 -7.34 18.29 15.73
CA LYS A 289 -7.92 16.96 15.45
C LYS A 289 -7.79 16.56 13.98
N VAL A 290 -6.70 16.92 13.33
CA VAL A 290 -6.48 16.54 11.92
C VAL A 290 -6.30 15.02 11.84
N MET A 291 -7.06 14.37 10.97
CA MET A 291 -7.05 12.92 10.83
C MET A 291 -6.22 12.52 9.62
N LEU A 292 -5.20 11.70 9.83
CA LEU A 292 -4.41 11.04 8.80
C LEU A 292 -4.89 9.60 8.66
N VAL A 293 -5.27 9.20 7.45
CA VAL A 293 -5.73 7.84 7.13
C VAL A 293 -4.78 7.22 6.13
N ARG A 294 -4.14 6.12 6.54
CA ARG A 294 -3.21 5.34 5.73
C ARG A 294 -3.82 4.00 5.38
N ARG A 295 -3.86 3.67 4.08
CA ARG A 295 -4.51 2.44 3.59
C ARG A 295 -3.58 1.52 2.81
N ARG A 296 -2.67 2.05 2.00
CA ARG A 296 -1.88 1.25 1.05
C ARG A 296 -0.93 0.29 1.79
N HIS A 297 -0.80 -0.91 1.23
CA HIS A 297 0.10 -1.99 1.69
C HIS A 297 -0.09 -2.44 3.16
N LEU A 298 -1.23 -2.11 3.79
CA LEU A 298 -1.57 -2.54 5.14
C LEU A 298 -2.83 -3.43 5.11
N PRO A 299 -2.90 -4.49 5.95
CA PRO A 299 -4.08 -5.35 6.03
C PRO A 299 -5.31 -4.61 6.59
N ARG A 300 -5.09 -3.52 7.33
CA ARG A 300 -6.14 -2.67 7.89
C ARG A 300 -5.71 -1.20 7.74
N PRO A 301 -6.65 -0.29 7.43
CA PRO A 301 -6.34 1.13 7.40
C PRO A 301 -5.92 1.59 8.80
N GLN A 302 -4.86 2.36 8.88
CA GLN A 302 -4.39 3.02 10.10
C GLN A 302 -4.92 4.45 10.11
N VAL A 303 -5.42 4.88 11.26
CA VAL A 303 -5.90 6.24 11.46
C VAL A 303 -5.10 6.87 12.59
N VAL A 304 -4.53 8.04 12.34
CA VAL A 304 -3.77 8.82 13.32
C VAL A 304 -4.42 10.19 13.45
N ILE A 305 -4.66 10.63 14.67
CA ILE A 305 -5.13 12.00 14.94
C ILE A 305 -3.91 12.84 15.32
N VAL A 306 -3.73 13.95 14.64
CA VAL A 306 -2.56 14.82 14.74
C VAL A 306 -3.01 16.20 15.19
N ASN A 307 -2.38 16.69 16.26
CA ASN A 307 -2.57 18.07 16.71
C ASN A 307 -1.62 18.99 15.94
N VAL A 308 -2.11 19.49 14.80
CA VAL A 308 -1.37 20.41 13.93
C VAL A 308 -1.30 21.81 14.52
N HIS A 309 -2.31 22.18 15.31
CA HIS A 309 -2.34 23.47 16.01
C HIS A 309 -1.09 23.67 16.88
N GLN A 310 -0.70 22.65 17.64
CA GLN A 310 0.49 22.69 18.49
C GLN A 310 1.79 22.88 17.69
N LEU A 311 1.85 22.39 16.44
CA LEU A 311 3.01 22.57 15.57
C LEU A 311 3.14 24.02 15.07
N LEU A 312 2.01 24.71 14.86
CA LEU A 312 1.97 26.09 14.36
C LEU A 312 2.03 27.13 15.48
N GLU A 313 1.39 26.87 16.63
CA GLU A 313 1.31 27.79 17.77
C GLU A 313 2.47 27.62 18.75
N ASN A 314 3.66 27.45 18.20
CA ASN A 314 4.86 27.28 18.98
C ASN A 314 5.42 28.63 19.46
N ARG A 315 4.75 29.20 20.47
CA ARG A 315 5.19 30.42 21.16
C ARG A 315 5.33 30.12 22.64
N ALA A 316 6.54 29.82 23.10
CA ALA A 316 6.86 29.90 24.51
C ALA A 316 6.96 31.39 24.90
N ARG A 317 5.84 31.98 25.34
CA ARG A 317 5.88 33.30 25.99
C ARG A 317 6.35 33.11 27.44
N LEU A 318 7.65 33.19 27.66
CA LEU A 318 8.17 33.58 28.98
C LEU A 318 7.98 35.10 29.10
N ALA A 319 7.22 35.53 30.11
CA ALA A 319 6.95 36.96 30.33
C ALA A 319 8.26 37.75 30.43
N GLY A 320 8.45 38.73 29.54
CA GLY A 320 9.63 39.60 29.53
C GLY A 320 10.81 39.15 28.66
N GLN A 321 10.73 38.03 27.95
CA GLN A 321 11.78 37.56 27.03
C GLN A 321 11.34 37.64 25.57
N ALA A 322 12.31 37.75 24.65
CA ALA A 322 12.07 37.68 23.22
C ALA A 322 11.35 36.36 22.88
N VAL A 323 10.38 36.42 21.97
CA VAL A 323 9.66 35.22 21.51
C VAL A 323 10.67 34.32 20.80
N VAL A 324 11.12 33.26 21.48
CA VAL A 324 11.95 32.21 20.88
C VAL A 324 11.01 31.17 20.29
N ALA A 325 11.11 30.94 18.98
CA ALA A 325 10.40 29.84 18.32
C ALA A 325 11.14 28.53 18.62
N ASP A 326 10.48 27.57 19.27
CA ASP A 326 11.09 26.28 19.60
C ASP A 326 11.07 25.32 18.39
N SER A 327 12.04 25.45 17.48
CA SER A 327 12.06 24.63 16.26
C SER A 327 12.04 23.11 16.48
N SER A 328 12.21 22.61 17.72
CA SER A 328 12.11 21.18 18.05
C SER A 328 10.73 20.57 17.76
N LEU A 329 9.64 21.35 17.82
CA LEU A 329 8.29 20.82 17.61
C LEU A 329 8.03 20.42 16.15
N TYR A 330 8.72 21.03 15.17
CA TYR A 330 8.61 20.64 13.76
C TYR A 330 9.17 19.24 13.47
N ARG A 331 9.93 18.65 14.40
CA ARG A 331 10.37 17.24 14.29
C ARG A 331 9.18 16.27 14.33
N TYR A 332 8.05 16.68 14.90
CA TYR A 332 6.83 15.89 14.98
C TYR A 332 5.92 16.04 13.75
N ASP A 333 6.34 16.79 12.73
CA ASP A 333 5.64 16.83 11.44
C ASP A 333 5.79 15.47 10.74
N ILE A 334 4.66 14.90 10.33
CA ILE A 334 4.60 13.53 9.86
C ILE A 334 4.87 13.49 8.36
N TRP A 335 5.81 12.64 7.95
CA TRP A 335 6.04 12.34 6.53
C TRP A 335 4.93 11.43 5.99
N LEU A 336 4.37 11.83 4.85
CA LEU A 336 3.24 11.16 4.23
C LEU A 336 3.70 10.05 3.29
N GLU A 337 2.87 9.01 3.19
CA GLU A 337 3.04 7.90 2.27
C GLU A 337 2.05 8.02 1.10
N ASP A 338 2.28 7.23 0.06
CA ASP A 338 1.41 7.22 -1.11
C ASP A 338 0.00 6.70 -0.76
N GLY A 339 -1.01 7.42 -1.21
CA GLY A 339 -2.41 7.14 -0.93
C GLY A 339 -2.88 7.58 0.46
N ASP A 340 -2.07 8.32 1.21
CA ASP A 340 -2.51 8.92 2.48
C ASP A 340 -3.63 9.95 2.24
N ILE A 341 -4.64 9.91 3.11
CA ILE A 341 -5.77 10.83 3.11
C ILE A 341 -5.69 11.66 4.39
N ILE A 342 -5.68 12.97 4.23
CA ILE A 342 -5.66 13.96 5.31
C ILE A 342 -7.04 14.59 5.36
N TYR A 343 -7.68 14.50 6.50
CA TYR A 343 -8.98 15.11 6.73
C TYR A 343 -8.86 16.18 7.81
N VAL A 344 -9.16 17.42 7.44
CA VAL A 344 -9.20 18.58 8.34
C VAL A 344 -10.65 18.81 8.77
N PRO A 345 -11.03 18.47 10.01
CA PRO A 345 -12.41 18.62 10.44
C PRO A 345 -12.85 20.08 10.57
N THR A 346 -14.16 20.30 10.51
CA THR A 346 -14.79 21.56 10.91
C THR A 346 -14.70 21.76 12.42
N SER A 347 -14.54 23.00 12.84
CA SER A 347 -14.62 23.39 14.24
C SER A 347 -16.05 23.24 14.76
N GLU A 348 -16.15 22.95 16.05
CA GLU A 348 -17.44 22.76 16.73
C GLU A 348 -18.36 23.98 16.57
N ILE A 349 -17.77 25.17 16.58
CA ILE A 349 -18.47 26.44 16.39
C ILE A 349 -18.96 26.56 14.94
N ALA A 350 -18.10 26.27 13.96
CA ALA A 350 -18.48 26.32 12.55
C ALA A 350 -19.61 25.33 12.21
N ARG A 351 -19.51 24.09 12.72
CA ARG A 351 -20.54 23.06 12.52
C ARG A 351 -21.90 23.48 13.07
N ARG A 352 -21.93 24.11 14.26
CA ARG A 352 -23.17 24.65 14.84
C ARG A 352 -23.69 25.85 14.06
N ALA A 353 -22.80 26.74 13.61
CA ALA A 353 -23.19 27.89 12.78
C ALA A 353 -23.83 27.44 11.46
N ASP A 354 -23.28 26.41 10.80
CA ASP A 354 -23.86 25.85 9.58
C ASP A 354 -25.24 25.25 9.84
N TYR A 355 -25.41 24.51 10.94
CA TYR A 355 -26.71 23.97 11.34
C TYR A 355 -27.75 25.09 11.52
N ILE A 356 -27.38 26.17 12.21
CA ILE A 356 -28.27 27.32 12.40
C ILE A 356 -28.60 27.96 11.05
N ASP A 357 -27.63 28.17 10.16
CA ASP A 357 -27.92 28.76 8.83
C ASP A 357 -28.91 27.93 8.02
N TYR A 358 -28.70 26.61 7.98
CA TYR A 358 -29.60 25.70 7.25
C TYR A 358 -31.01 25.68 7.84
N VAL A 359 -31.14 25.61 9.16
CA VAL A 359 -32.46 25.47 9.81
C VAL A 359 -33.19 26.81 9.92
N TRP A 360 -32.52 27.85 10.40
CA TRP A 360 -33.13 29.15 10.67
C TRP A 360 -33.18 30.06 9.46
N THR A 361 -32.06 30.22 8.74
CA THR A 361 -31.97 31.18 7.63
C THR A 361 -32.57 30.64 6.35
N ARG A 362 -32.29 29.38 5.99
CA ARG A 362 -32.78 28.77 4.75
C ARG A 362 -34.08 27.97 4.92
N GLY A 363 -34.37 27.46 6.11
CA GLY A 363 -35.59 26.69 6.39
C GLY A 363 -36.75 27.55 6.88
N ILE A 364 -36.62 28.07 8.11
CA ILE A 364 -37.69 28.80 8.79
C ILE A 364 -37.97 30.14 8.10
N ARG A 365 -36.95 30.95 7.77
CA ARG A 365 -37.13 32.23 7.07
C ARG A 365 -37.56 32.13 5.60
N ALA A 366 -37.32 31.00 4.93
CA ALA A 366 -37.77 30.81 3.54
C ALA A 366 -39.24 30.38 3.45
N VAL A 367 -39.75 29.68 4.47
CA VAL A 367 -41.15 29.23 4.55
C VAL A 367 -42.04 30.28 5.22
N LEU A 368 -41.52 30.96 6.24
CA LEU A 368 -42.16 32.12 6.86
C LEU A 368 -41.61 33.37 6.19
N GLY A 369 -42.12 33.69 5.00
CA GLY A 369 -41.85 34.96 4.34
C GLY A 369 -42.33 36.12 5.20
N THR A 370 -41.51 36.56 6.13
CA THR A 370 -41.77 37.74 6.96
C THR A 370 -40.59 38.68 6.85
N ASN A 371 -40.83 39.84 6.26
CA ASN A 371 -40.02 41.05 6.37
C ASN A 371 -39.97 41.53 7.84
N THR A 372 -39.40 40.73 8.73
CA THR A 372 -39.01 41.20 10.06
C THR A 372 -37.54 41.61 9.98
N SER A 373 -37.32 42.86 9.60
CA SER A 373 -36.09 43.57 9.97
C SER A 373 -36.03 43.57 11.50
N VAL A 374 -35.26 42.65 12.08
CA VAL A 374 -34.84 42.78 13.46
C VAL A 374 -33.77 43.87 13.43
N ASN A 375 -34.18 45.11 13.70
CA ASN A 375 -33.25 46.17 14.07
C ASN A 375 -32.56 45.68 15.35
N TYR A 376 -31.31 45.28 15.24
CA TYR A 376 -30.42 45.29 16.40
C TYR A 376 -30.20 46.76 16.73
N ASP A 377 -30.92 47.27 17.72
CA ASP A 377 -30.53 48.50 18.37
C ASP A 377 -29.18 48.23 19.04
N MET A 378 -28.15 48.97 18.66
CA MET A 378 -26.79 48.88 19.21
C MET A 378 -26.72 49.49 20.63
N GLY A 379 -27.77 49.31 21.43
CA GLY A 379 -27.91 49.84 22.79
C GLY A 379 -27.42 48.89 23.89
N ASP A 380 -27.51 47.57 23.68
CA ASP A 380 -27.03 46.58 24.65
C ASP A 380 -25.65 46.04 24.24
N ALA A 381 -24.67 46.94 24.25
CA ALA A 381 -23.28 46.55 24.38
C ALA A 381 -23.09 46.00 25.79
N VAL A 382 -23.01 44.67 25.93
CA VAL A 382 -22.54 44.04 27.16
C VAL A 382 -21.10 44.51 27.37
N ASN A 383 -20.94 45.43 28.33
CA ASN A 383 -19.66 46.06 28.66
C ASN A 383 -18.81 45.04 29.44
N PHE A 384 -17.91 44.35 28.74
CA PHE A 384 -16.99 43.37 29.34
C PHE A 384 -15.74 44.01 29.97
N ILE A 385 -15.74 45.32 30.24
CA ILE A 385 -14.59 46.01 30.85
C ILE A 385 -15.03 46.94 31.99
N LYS A 386 -14.99 46.35 33.21
CA LYS A 386 -14.55 46.90 34.52
C LYS A 386 -15.52 47.71 35.41
N PRO A 387 -15.26 47.72 36.74
CA PRO A 387 -14.22 46.97 37.48
C PRO A 387 -14.66 45.58 37.95
#